data_AF-A0A4Q3UTN4-F1
#
_entry.id   AF-A0A4Q3UTN4-F1
#
_cell.length_a   1.000
_cell.length_b   1.000
_cell.length_c   1.000
_cell.angle_alpha   90.00
_cell.angle_beta   90.00
_cell.angle_gamma   90.00
#
_symmetry.space_group_name_H-M   'P 1'
#
loop_
_entity.id
_entity.type
_entity.pdbx_description
1 polymer ?
#
loop_
_entity_poly.entity_id
_entity_poly.type
_entity_poly.pdbx_seq_one_letter_code
_entity_poly.pdbx_strand_id
1 'polypeptide(L)' 'RLTDGQRELIQLADVQGVPYAEIAERLGTPVGTIRSRLHRTHKLLRSTLEKVRREETFGTPASPSIRQRARDAAY' A
#
# COMPACT_ATOMS: atom_id res chain seq x y z
N ARG A 1 2.58 10.25 -6.98
CA ARG A 1 3.59 10.40 -5.91
C ARG A 1 2.87 10.67 -4.60
N LEU A 2 3.23 9.99 -3.51
CA LEU A 2 2.65 10.24 -2.19
C LEU A 2 3.19 11.56 -1.61
N THR A 3 2.38 12.29 -0.86
CA THR A 3 2.84 13.42 -0.04
C THR A 3 3.57 12.91 1.23
N ASP A 4 4.25 13.79 1.95
CA ASP A 4 4.92 13.41 3.20
C ASP A 4 3.94 12.94 4.27
N GLY A 5 2.85 13.68 4.49
CA GLY A 5 1.80 13.25 5.42
C GLY A 5 1.11 11.94 5.01
N GLN A 6 1.05 11.62 3.72
CA GLN A 6 0.56 10.32 3.25
C GLN A 6 1.54 9.18 3.56
N ARG A 7 2.85 9.41 3.40
CA ARG A 7 3.89 8.45 3.80
C ARG A 7 3.87 8.21 5.29
N GLU A 8 3.77 9.28 6.07
CA GLU A 8 3.71 9.21 7.53
C GLU A 8 2.51 8.37 8.00
N LEU A 9 1.33 8.58 7.43
CA LEU A 9 0.14 7.78 7.76
C LEU A 9 0.35 6.28 7.48
N ILE A 10 0.95 5.93 6.34
CA ILE A 10 1.28 4.52 6.02
C ILE A 10 2.33 3.97 6.99
N GLN A 11 3.36 4.76 7.30
CA GLN A 11 4.41 4.34 8.22
C GLN A 11 3.84 4.02 9.61
N LEU A 12 2.96 4.87 10.13
CA LEU A 12 2.33 4.65 11.43
C LEU A 12 1.33 3.48 11.38
N ALA A 13 0.42 3.46 10.41
CA ALA A 13 -0.68 2.51 10.37
C ALA A 13 -0.26 1.11 9.87
N ASP A 14 0.42 1.04 8.73
CA ASP A 14 0.67 -0.22 8.02
C ASP A 14 2.02 -0.84 8.38
N VAL A 15 3.03 -0.01 8.70
CA VAL A 15 4.39 -0.49 9.02
C VAL A 15 4.57 -0.68 10.52
N GLN A 16 4.22 0.33 11.33
CA GLN A 16 4.35 0.28 12.78
C GLN A 16 3.14 -0.35 13.49
N GLY A 17 1.99 -0.47 12.80
CA GLY A 17 0.78 -1.06 13.37
C GLY A 17 0.10 -0.20 14.44
N VAL A 18 0.36 1.12 14.45
CA VAL A 18 -0.24 2.03 15.44
C VAL A 18 -1.77 2.09 15.23
N PRO A 19 -2.58 1.93 16.30
CA PRO A 19 -4.03 2.01 16.19
C PRO A 19 -4.51 3.36 15.64
N TYR A 20 -5.54 3.35 14.80
CA TYR A 20 -6.03 4.58 14.16
C TYR A 20 -6.54 5.63 15.14
N ALA A 21 -7.04 5.21 16.31
CA ALA A 21 -7.47 6.11 17.37
C ALA A 21 -6.28 6.89 17.97
N GLU A 22 -5.14 6.22 18.14
CA GLU A 22 -3.92 6.84 18.67
C GLU A 22 -3.28 7.78 17.64
N ILE A 23 -3.28 7.40 16.35
CA ILE A 23 -2.86 8.29 15.26
C ILE A 23 -3.75 9.54 15.20
N ALA A 24 -5.07 9.36 15.35
CA ALA A 24 -6.05 10.44 15.36
C ALA A 24 -5.79 11.44 16.50
N GLU A 25 -5.53 10.93 17.70
CA GLU A 25 -5.18 11.74 18.88
C GLU A 25 -3.87 12.51 18.67
N ARG A 26 -2.79 11.83 18.26
CA ARG A 26 -1.48 12.44 18.02
C ARG A 26 -1.54 13.55 16.96
N LEU A 27 -2.37 13.39 15.93
CA LEU A 27 -2.50 14.35 14.84
C LEU A 27 -3.63 15.37 15.03
N GLY A 28 -4.39 15.30 16.13
CA GLY A 28 -5.52 16.20 16.38
C GLY A 28 -6.61 16.13 15.30
N THR A 29 -6.84 14.96 14.70
CA THR A 29 -7.81 14.77 13.61
C THR A 29 -8.78 13.64 13.91
N PRO A 30 -10.04 13.69 13.43
CA PRO A 30 -10.99 12.60 13.68
C PRO A 30 -10.53 11.26 13.12
N VAL A 31 -10.80 10.15 13.83
CA VAL A 31 -10.46 8.79 13.37
C VAL A 31 -11.09 8.43 12.02
N GLY A 32 -12.28 8.96 11.73
CA GLY A 32 -12.92 8.83 10.41
C GLY A 32 -12.13 9.53 9.29
N THR A 33 -11.46 10.64 9.60
CA THR A 33 -10.55 11.34 8.68
C THR A 33 -9.29 10.50 8.44
N ILE A 34 -8.70 9.90 9.48
CA ILE A 34 -7.57 8.96 9.33
C ILE A 34 -7.94 7.82 8.40
N ARG A 35 -9.09 7.16 8.64
CA ARG A 35 -9.56 6.04 7.81
C ARG A 35 -9.76 6.43 6.35
N SER A 36 -10.42 7.57 6.09
CA SER A 36 -10.65 8.03 4.72
C SER A 36 -9.36 8.50 4.03
N ARG A 37 -8.41 9.10 4.77
CA ARG A 37 -7.08 9.46 4.25
C ARG A 37 -6.28 8.21 3.90
N LEU A 38 -6.20 7.20 4.77
CA LEU A 38 -5.52 5.94 4.50
C LEU A 38 -6.11 5.23 3.27
N HIS A 39 -7.44 5.16 3.16
CA HIS A 39 -8.10 4.58 1.99
C HIS A 39 -7.64 5.23 0.67
N ARG A 40 -7.68 6.58 0.61
CA ARG A 40 -7.22 7.32 -0.58
C ARG A 40 -5.73 7.11 -0.84
N THR A 41 -4.94 7.05 0.22
CA THR A 41 -3.49 6.87 0.17
C THR A 41 -3.12 5.48 -0.36
N HIS A 42 -3.78 4.42 0.11
CA HIS A 42 -3.62 3.05 -0.39
C HIS A 42 -4.00 2.93 -1.87
N LYS A 43 -5.09 3.59 -2.29
CA LYS A 43 -5.48 3.63 -3.70
C LYS A 43 -4.40 4.29 -4.57
N LEU A 44 -3.83 5.40 -4.11
CA LEU A 44 -2.75 6.09 -4.80
C LEU A 44 -1.46 5.24 -4.83
N LEU A 45 -1.11 4.60 -3.72
CA LEU A 45 0.04 3.71 -3.63
C LEU A 45 -0.10 2.53 -4.60
N ARG A 46 -1.25 1.86 -4.61
CA ARG A 46 -1.54 0.76 -5.55
C ARG A 46 -1.37 1.19 -7.00
N SER A 47 -2.00 2.31 -7.38
CA SER A 47 -1.89 2.84 -8.74
C SER A 47 -0.45 3.18 -9.12
N THR A 48 0.33 3.70 -8.17
CA THR A 48 1.76 4.01 -8.40
C THR A 48 2.57 2.74 -8.59
N LEU A 49 2.38 1.72 -7.74
CA LEU A 49 3.07 0.43 -7.85
C LEU A 49 2.69 -0.33 -9.14
N GLU A 50 1.44 -0.22 -9.59
CA GLU A 50 1.02 -0.80 -10.87
C GLU A 50 1.70 -0.12 -12.07
N LYS A 51 1.93 1.20 -12.01
CA LYS A 51 2.70 1.91 -13.04
C LYS A 51 4.14 1.44 -13.06
N VAL A 52 4.80 1.43 -11.90
CA VAL A 52 6.18 0.93 -11.75
C VAL A 52 6.28 -0.50 -12.28
N ARG A 53 5.36 -1.40 -11.91
CA ARG A 53 5.36 -2.78 -12.42
C ARG A 53 5.27 -2.87 -13.95
N ARG A 54 4.45 -2.02 -14.58
CA ARG A 54 4.32 -1.97 -16.05
C ARG A 54 5.58 -1.41 -16.71
N GLU A 55 6.21 -0.42 -16.08
CA GLU A 55 7.46 0.19 -16.55
C GLU A 55 8.66 -0.75 -16.35
N GLU A 56 8.69 -1.55 -15.29
CA GLU A 56 9.73 -2.56 -15.00
C GLU A 56 9.58 -3.86 -15.81
N THR A 57 8.49 -4.03 -16.56
CA THR A 57 8.29 -5.21 -17.43
C THR A 57 9.32 -5.29 -18.57
N PHE A 58 10.20 -4.29 -18.74
CA PHE A 58 11.35 -4.36 -19.63
C PHE A 58 12.58 -5.10 -19.07
N GLY A 59 12.59 -5.60 -17.82
CA GLY A 59 13.82 -6.13 -17.22
C GLY A 59 13.74 -7.37 -16.33
N THR A 60 12.56 -7.84 -15.89
CA THR A 60 12.48 -9.09 -15.11
C THR A 60 11.14 -9.79 -15.38
N PRO A 61 11.12 -11.07 -15.78
CA PRO A 61 9.87 -11.81 -15.86
C PRO A 61 9.25 -11.82 -14.47
N ALA A 62 8.04 -11.24 -14.36
CA ALA A 62 7.26 -11.27 -13.14
C ALA A 62 7.22 -12.71 -12.63
N SER A 63 7.83 -12.96 -11.47
CA SER A 63 7.83 -14.30 -10.89
C SER A 63 6.39 -14.81 -10.85
N PRO A 64 6.10 -15.98 -11.43
CA PRO A 64 4.73 -16.45 -11.59
C PRO A 64 4.04 -16.45 -10.24
N SER A 65 2.80 -15.93 -10.19
CA SER A 65 2.05 -15.88 -8.94
C SER A 65 2.02 -17.25 -8.26
N ILE A 66 1.88 -17.31 -6.92
CA ILE A 66 1.79 -18.60 -6.19
C ILE A 66 0.73 -19.52 -6.81
N ARG A 67 -0.39 -18.95 -7.28
CA ARG A 67 -1.44 -19.69 -7.99
C ARG A 67 -1.00 -20.26 -9.34
N GLN A 68 -0.15 -19.54 -10.06
CA GLN A 68 0.40 -19.99 -11.34
C GLN A 68 1.41 -21.12 -11.12
N ARG A 69 2.32 -20.98 -10.14
CA ARG A 69 3.28 -22.04 -9.79
C ARG A 69 2.61 -23.35 -9.37
N ALA A 70 1.54 -23.27 -8.58
CA ALA A 70 0.79 -24.45 -8.16
C ALA A 70 0.08 -25.15 -9.34
N ARG A 71 -0.32 -24.39 -10.36
CA ARG A 71 -0.96 -24.93 -11.57
C ARG A 71 0.08 -25.58 -12.50
N ASP A 72 1.24 -24.94 -12.66
CA ASP A 72 2.31 -25.43 -13.53
C ASP A 72 3.02 -26.66 -12.93
N ALA A 73 3.04 -26.82 -11.60
CA ALA A 73 3.59 -28.01 -10.93
C ALA A 73 2.64 -29.22 -10.92
N ALA A 74 1.42 -29.07 -11.42
CA ALA A 74 0.39 -30.11 -11.45
C ALA A 74 0.28 -30.84 -12.81
N TYR A 75 1.25 -30.64 -13.71
CA TYR A 75 1.35 -31.29 -15.03
C TYR A 75 2.75 -31.90 -15.20
#